data_AF-A0A935K4Z3-F1
#
_entry.id   AF-A0A935K4Z3-F1
#
_cell.length_a   1.000
_cell.length_b   1.000
_cell.length_c   1.000
_cell.angle_alpha   90.00
_cell.angle_beta   90.00
_cell.angle_gamma   90.00
#
_symmetry.space_group_name_H-M   'P 1'
#
loop_
_entity.id
_entity.type
_entity.pdbx_description
1 polymer ?
#
loop_
_entity_poly.entity_id
_entity_poly.type
_entity_poly.pdbx_seq_one_letter_code
_entity_poly.pdbx_strand_id
1 'polypeptide(L)'
;MQCILVDKDNMFWIGTWEGLAKFNLKTQDLKWFNNNTVNPKSLGGDMVFSLAEDESGNLWIASANGGVSVLNKSTSVFKVYKNNTIHQKSISSNRIMSILIDSRKNMDWII
;
A
#
# COMPACT_ATOMS: atom_id res chain seq x y z
N MET A 1 -3.50 -8.53 12.03
CA MET A 1 -3.81 -8.49 10.59
C MET A 1 -4.94 -7.48 10.39
N GLN A 2 -4.78 -6.49 9.52
CA GLN A 2 -5.81 -5.49 9.21
C GLN A 2 -6.44 -5.70 7.84
N CYS A 3 -5.66 -6.16 6.86
CA CYS A 3 -6.13 -6.45 5.52
C CYS A 3 -5.30 -7.57 4.88
N ILE A 4 -5.87 -8.21 3.87
CA ILE A 4 -5.22 -9.22 3.03
C ILE A 4 -5.60 -9.00 1.58
N LEU A 5 -4.66 -9.20 0.66
CA LEU A 5 -4.87 -9.15 -0.77
C LEU A 5 -4.12 -10.31 -1.42
N VAL A 6 -4.77 -11.01 -2.37
CA VAL A 6 -4.09 -11.92 -3.29
C VAL A 6 -3.88 -11.15 -4.58
N ASP A 7 -2.63 -11.02 -5.01
CA ASP A 7 -2.30 -10.31 -6.25
C ASP A 7 -2.41 -11.23 -7.49
N LYS A 8 -2.29 -10.62 -8.68
CA LYS A 8 -2.32 -11.32 -9.97
C LYS A 8 -1.23 -12.40 -10.13
N ASP A 9 -0.15 -12.32 -9.34
CA ASP A 9 0.94 -13.30 -9.35
C ASP A 9 0.73 -14.43 -8.32
N ASN A 10 -0.46 -14.51 -7.72
CA ASN A 10 -0.83 -15.42 -6.62
C ASN A 10 0.04 -15.27 -5.37
N MET A 11 0.53 -14.06 -5.11
CA MET A 11 1.23 -13.72 -3.87
C MET A 11 0.23 -13.13 -2.88
N PHE A 12 0.37 -13.54 -1.62
CA PHE A 12 -0.42 -13.01 -0.52
C PHE A 12 0.27 -11.78 0.03
N TRP A 13 -0.47 -10.68 0.14
CA TRP A 13 -0.04 -9.46 0.77
C TRP A 13 -0.87 -9.24 2.02
N ILE A 14 -0.20 -9.06 3.16
CA ILE A 14 -0.85 -8.99 4.47
C ILE A 14 -0.45 -7.67 5.11
N GLY A 15 -1.42 -6.78 5.30
CA GLY A 15 -1.24 -5.54 6.03
C GLY A 15 -1.36 -5.79 7.53
N THR A 16 -0.37 -5.34 8.29
CA THR A 16 -0.34 -5.46 9.76
C THR A 16 -0.15 -4.08 10.40
N TRP A 17 -0.03 -4.07 11.73
CA TRP A 17 0.30 -2.85 12.48
C TRP A 17 1.80 -2.54 12.42
N GLU A 18 2.59 -3.54 12.02
CA GLU A 18 4.05 -3.56 12.05
C GLU A 18 4.63 -3.75 10.64
N GLY A 19 3.88 -3.35 9.61
CA GLY A 19 4.33 -3.33 8.23
C GLY A 19 3.49 -4.18 7.28
N LEU A 20 4.12 -4.50 6.15
CA LEU A 20 3.54 -5.28 5.07
C LEU A 20 4.31 -6.59 4.93
N ALA A 21 3.60 -7.71 4.94
CA ALA A 21 4.18 -9.01 4.62
C ALA A 21 3.77 -9.45 3.20
N LYS A 22 4.72 -10.00 2.46
CA LYS A 22 4.49 -10.77 1.23
C LYS A 22 4.75 -12.24 1.52
N PHE A 23 3.79 -13.09 1.19
CA PHE A 23 3.87 -14.52 1.40
C PHE A 23 3.59 -15.28 0.11
N ASN A 24 4.47 -16.22 -0.22
CA ASN A 24 4.31 -17.13 -1.35
C ASN A 24 3.84 -18.49 -0.82
N LEU A 25 2.60 -18.89 -1.12
CA LEU A 25 2.07 -20.18 -0.65
C LEU A 25 2.83 -21.40 -1.19
N LYS A 26 3.41 -21.30 -2.40
CA LYS A 26 4.08 -22.43 -3.05
C LYS A 26 5.44 -22.71 -2.42
N THR A 27 6.21 -21.65 -2.16
CA THR A 27 7.57 -21.78 -1.59
C THR A 27 7.58 -21.63 -0.08
N GLN A 28 6.49 -21.15 0.52
CA GLN A 28 6.38 -20.75 1.92
C GLN A 28 7.33 -19.61 2.30
N ASP A 29 7.84 -18.86 1.32
CA ASP A 29 8.69 -17.70 1.58
C ASP A 29 7.86 -16.53 2.12
N LEU A 30 8.35 -15.93 3.21
CA LEU A 30 7.80 -14.74 3.83
C LEU A 30 8.81 -13.60 3.75
N LYS A 31 8.39 -12.44 3.25
CA LYS A 31 9.20 -11.21 3.19
C LYS A 31 8.47 -10.05 3.84
N TRP A 32 9.17 -9.32 4.70
CA TRP A 32 8.65 -8.13 5.36
C TRP A 32 9.11 -6.85 4.71
N PHE A 33 8.23 -5.85 4.73
CA PHE A 33 8.49 -4.47 4.32
C PHE A 33 8.02 -3.54 5.43
N ASN A 34 8.95 -2.69 5.87
CA ASN A 34 8.75 -1.75 6.96
C ASN A 34 9.12 -0.34 6.54
N ASN A 35 8.62 0.63 7.29
CA ASN A 35 9.05 2.00 7.18
C ASN A 35 10.48 2.13 7.68
N ASN A 36 11.34 2.71 6.85
CA ASN A 36 12.70 3.05 7.21
C ASN A 36 12.90 4.55 6.97
N THR A 37 13.03 5.30 8.06
CA THR A 37 13.15 6.77 8.05
C THR A 37 14.40 7.28 7.35
N VAL A 38 15.42 6.43 7.15
CA VAL A 38 16.66 6.74 6.43
C VAL A 38 16.54 6.39 4.94
N ASN A 39 15.68 5.43 4.58
CA ASN A 39 15.52 4.97 3.21
C ASN A 39 14.19 5.48 2.61
N PRO A 40 14.20 6.51 1.74
CA PRO A 40 12.98 7.05 1.13
C PRO A 40 12.31 6.08 0.14
N LYS A 41 12.97 4.97 -0.21
CA LYS A 41 12.42 3.90 -1.06
C LYS A 41 11.75 2.78 -0.27
N SER A 42 11.52 2.98 1.02
CA SER A 42 10.83 2.04 1.93
C SER A 42 9.35 2.40 2.10
N LEU A 43 8.62 1.58 2.85
CA LEU A 43 7.19 1.78 3.12
C LEU A 43 6.96 3.12 3.84
N GLY A 44 5.90 3.86 3.50
CA GLY A 44 5.64 5.18 4.07
C GLY A 44 5.22 5.19 5.54
N GLY A 45 4.69 4.07 6.04
CA GLY A 45 4.27 3.86 7.43
C GLY A 45 3.94 2.39 7.71
N ASP A 46 4.24 1.91 8.92
CA ASP A 46 4.12 0.49 9.27
C ASP A 46 2.68 0.03 9.52
N MET A 47 1.81 0.91 10.01
CA MET A 47 0.42 0.53 10.27
C MET A 47 -0.38 0.54 8.97
N VAL A 48 -0.44 -0.61 8.30
CA VAL A 48 -1.10 -0.81 7.01
C VAL A 48 -2.58 -1.10 7.21
N PHE A 49 -3.43 -0.28 6.59
CA PHE A 49 -4.88 -0.37 6.68
C PHE A 49 -5.53 -1.02 5.46
N SER A 50 -5.01 -0.74 4.27
CA SER A 50 -5.64 -1.20 3.04
C SER A 50 -4.59 -1.44 1.96
N LEU A 51 -4.92 -2.40 1.09
CA LEU A 51 -4.10 -2.86 -0.02
C LEU A 51 -4.97 -2.91 -1.26
N ALA A 52 -4.40 -2.51 -2.38
CA ALA A 52 -5.04 -2.61 -3.69
C ALA A 52 -3.99 -2.86 -4.77
N GLU A 53 -4.32 -3.60 -5.81
CA GLU A 53 -3.44 -3.80 -6.97
C GLU A 53 -4.03 -3.09 -8.20
N ASP A 54 -3.23 -2.30 -8.90
CA ASP A 54 -3.66 -1.64 -10.13
C ASP A 54 -3.56 -2.54 -11.38
N GLU A 55 -4.03 -2.04 -12.52
CA GLU A 55 -3.95 -2.77 -13.79
C GLU A 55 -2.51 -3.07 -14.23
N SER A 56 -1.56 -2.20 -13.84
CA SER A 56 -0.13 -2.34 -14.16
C SER A 56 0.61 -3.29 -13.20
N GLY A 57 -0.08 -3.83 -12.19
CA GLY A 57 0.51 -4.72 -11.19
C GLY A 57 1.33 -3.97 -10.12
N ASN A 58 1.13 -2.67 -9.92
CA ASN A 58 1.67 -2.02 -8.73
C ASN A 58 0.75 -2.26 -7.55
N LEU A 59 1.34 -2.41 -6.38
CA LEU A 59 0.61 -2.55 -5.14
C LEU A 59 0.51 -1.17 -4.47
N TRP A 60 -0.71 -0.76 -4.15
CA TRP A 60 -1.07 0.46 -3.44
C TRP A 60 -1.33 0.13 -1.98
N ILE A 61 -0.68 0.84 -1.08
CA ILE A 61 -0.69 0.57 0.36
C ILE A 61 -1.06 1.85 1.11
N ALA A 62 -2.22 1.85 1.76
CA ALA A 62 -2.60 2.91 2.68
C ALA A 62 -2.09 2.62 4.08
N SER A 63 -1.41 3.59 4.69
CA SER A 63 -0.82 3.46 6.02
C SER A 63 -1.19 4.63 6.94
N ALA A 64 -1.31 4.37 8.24
CA ALA A 64 -1.54 5.39 9.25
C ALA A 64 -0.44 6.44 9.23
N ASN A 65 -0.78 7.71 8.99
CA ASN A 65 0.16 8.84 8.97
C ASN A 65 1.32 8.73 7.95
N GLY A 66 1.43 7.61 7.23
CA GLY A 66 2.43 7.36 6.18
C GLY A 66 1.93 7.72 4.78
N GLY A 67 0.64 8.03 4.64
CA GLY A 67 0.01 8.31 3.35
C GLY A 67 -0.16 7.04 2.53
N VAL A 68 -0.02 7.17 1.22
CA VAL A 68 -0.15 6.08 0.25
C VAL A 68 1.21 5.72 -0.30
N SER A 69 1.65 4.48 -0.07
CA SER A 69 2.85 3.93 -0.70
C SER A 69 2.46 3.14 -1.94
N VAL A 70 3.21 3.27 -3.02
CA VAL A 70 3.07 2.47 -4.23
C VAL A 70 4.33 1.64 -4.41
N LEU A 71 4.19 0.32 -4.33
CA LEU A 71 5.25 -0.63 -4.54
C LEU A 71 5.23 -1.08 -6.00
N ASN A 72 6.32 -0.81 -6.69
CA ASN A 72 6.61 -1.46 -7.96
C ASN A 72 7.14 -2.88 -7.67
N LYS A 73 6.33 -3.91 -7.95
CA LYS A 73 6.64 -5.30 -7.58
C LYS A 73 7.91 -5.85 -8.23
N SER A 74 8.26 -5.41 -9.44
CA SER A 74 9.44 -5.89 -10.17
C SER A 74 10.75 -5.33 -9.61
N THR A 75 10.75 -4.07 -9.16
CA THR A 75 11.94 -3.42 -8.59
C THR A 75 12.00 -3.47 -7.06
N SER A 76 10.90 -3.85 -6.39
CA SER A 76 10.76 -3.77 -4.93
C SER A 76 11.01 -2.37 -4.34
N VAL A 77 10.76 -1.32 -5.13
CA VAL A 77 10.91 0.08 -4.71
C VAL A 77 9.55 0.67 -4.35
N PHE A 78 9.49 1.37 -3.22
CA PHE A 78 8.33 2.14 -2.82
C PHE A 78 8.46 3.60 -3.26
N LYS A 79 7.34 4.16 -3.73
CA LYS A 79 7.13 5.60 -3.88
C LYS A 79 6.02 6.03 -2.94
N VAL A 80 6.29 7.02 -2.09
CA VAL A 80 5.35 7.45 -1.04
C VAL A 80 4.71 8.78 -1.42
N TYR A 81 3.38 8.82 -1.39
CA TYR A 81 2.56 10.01 -1.58
C TYR A 81 1.92 10.39 -0.23
N LYS A 82 2.37 11.50 0.35
CA LYS A 82 1.77 12.07 1.57
C LYS A 82 0.91 13.27 1.20
N ASN A 83 -0.16 13.50 1.95
CA ASN A 83 -0.97 14.69 1.78
C ASN A 83 -0.12 15.93 2.09
N ASN A 84 0.04 16.81 1.10
CA ASN A 84 0.67 18.11 1.27
C ASN A 84 -0.44 19.16 1.19
N THR A 85 -0.71 19.84 2.30
CA THR A 85 -1.83 20.78 2.50
C THR A 85 -1.78 22.05 1.61
N ILE A 86 -0.86 22.11 0.64
CA ILE A 86 -0.62 23.26 -0.26
C ILE A 86 -1.19 23.02 -1.67
N HIS A 87 -1.53 21.78 -2.06
CA HIS A 87 -2.04 21.48 -3.42
C HIS A 87 -3.40 20.76 -3.41
N GLN A 88 -4.43 21.45 -3.93
CA GLN A 88 -5.86 21.09 -3.99
C GLN A 88 -6.21 19.88 -4.89
N LYS A 89 -5.24 19.03 -5.25
CA LYS A 89 -5.42 17.76 -5.98
C LYS A 89 -4.83 16.56 -5.20
N SER A 90 -4.73 16.69 -3.87
CA SER A 90 -4.28 15.61 -3.00
C SER A 90 -5.45 14.89 -2.35
N ILE A 91 -5.18 13.62 -2.02
CA ILE A 91 -5.99 12.70 -1.21
C ILE A 91 -6.71 13.42 -0.06
N SER A 92 -8.03 13.26 0.01
CA SER A 92 -8.94 14.01 0.88
C SER A 92 -8.77 13.73 2.39
N SER A 93 -8.03 12.68 2.77
CA SER A 93 -7.83 12.31 4.17
C SER A 93 -6.52 11.53 4.40
N ASN A 94 -5.90 11.76 5.56
CA ASN A 94 -4.74 10.99 6.07
C ASN A 94 -5.14 9.71 6.81
N ARG A 95 -6.45 9.42 6.89
CA ARG A 95 -7.01 8.23 7.53
C ARG A 95 -7.80 7.45 6.48
N ILE A 96 -7.09 6.75 5.61
CA ILE A 96 -7.69 5.93 4.55
C ILE A 96 -8.00 4.56 5.17
N MET A 97 -9.26 4.37 5.58
CA MET A 97 -9.74 3.13 6.18
C MET A 97 -10.03 2.03 5.15
N SER A 98 -10.20 2.38 3.88
CA SER A 98 -10.47 1.45 2.78
C SER A 98 -10.10 2.08 1.44
N ILE A 99 -9.39 1.35 0.58
CA ILE A 99 -9.25 1.68 -0.85
C ILE A 99 -10.30 0.86 -1.60
N LEU A 100 -11.35 1.52 -2.09
CA LEU A 100 -12.31 0.92 -3.03
C LEU A 100 -11.87 1.28 -4.45
N ILE A 101 -11.48 0.26 -5.23
CA ILE A 101 -11.28 0.42 -6.67
C ILE A 101 -12.68 0.29 -7.32
N ASP A 102 -13.25 1.40 -7.79
CA ASP A 102 -14.47 1.36 -8.59
C ASP A 102 -14.18 0.88 -10.02
N SER A 103 -15.07 0.02 -10.53
CA SER A 103 -15.16 -0.48 -11.91
C SER A 103 -15.31 0.59 -13.01
N ARG A 104 -15.40 1.89 -12.66
CA ARG A 104 -15.63 3.00 -13.61
C ARG A 104 -14.46 3.97 -13.78
N LYS A 105 -13.23 3.55 -13.46
CA LYS A 105 -12.00 4.31 -13.73
C LYS A 105 -11.83 5.64 -12.95
N ASN A 106 -12.58 5.89 -11.88
CA ASN A 106 -12.33 7.01 -10.97
C ASN A 106 -12.09 6.49 -9.54
N MET A 107 -10.93 6.84 -8.97
CA MET A 107 -10.57 6.53 -7.58
C MET A 107 -11.18 7.60 -6.67
N ASP A 108 -12.36 7.31 -6.11
CA ASP A 108 -12.98 8.15 -5.10
C ASP A 108 -12.67 7.64 -3.70
N TRP A 109 -12.07 8.50 -2.88
CA TRP A 109 -11.72 8.23 -1.48
C TRP A 109 -12.94 8.49 -0.60
N ILE A 110 -13.44 7.47 0.10
CA ILE A 110 -14.50 7.66 1.11
C ILE A 110 -13.86 7.76 2.50
N ILE A 111 -14.29 8.78 3.24
CA ILE A 111 -13.85 9.19 4.58
C ILE A 111 -14.47 8.28 5.65
#